data_AF-A0A7W1PP81-F1
#
_entry.id   AF-A0A7W1PP81-F1
#
_cell.length_a   1.000
_cell.length_b   1.000
_cell.length_c   1.000
_cell.angle_alpha   90.00
_cell.angle_beta   90.00
_cell.angle_gamma   90.00
#
_symmetry.space_group_name_H-M   'P 1'
#
loop_
_entity.id
_entity.type
_entity.pdbx_description
1 polymer ?
#
loop_
_entity_poly.entity_id
_entity_poly.type
_entity_poly.pdbx_seq_one_letter_code
_entity_poly.pdbx_strand_id
1 'polypeptide(L)'
;MQRRLQPEPLRRTSVSSLSAAVRRFTEPFFDIVVDAPRNLAAVVGLGHDQLAGFCAGEAVAFDQVNILEVTRPDGSVKITVRGKPRATVYSIAGVSDLCELIESAPLATGRANLSRTDNDLFVSFNRTNSFGMNLVGTPSGGGGRFKVRLRFRITIQRNGNFVVRTEDVSIRPLAH
;
A
#
# COMPACT_ATOMS: atom_id res chain seq x y z
N MET A 1 -47.03 50.77 13.20
CA MET A 1 -46.91 49.83 12.05
C MET A 1 -45.63 49.01 12.20
N GLN A 2 -45.71 47.78 12.72
CA GLN A 2 -44.57 46.87 12.86
C GLN A 2 -44.53 45.91 11.66
N ARG A 3 -43.49 46.00 10.82
CA ARG A 3 -43.21 45.02 9.76
C ARG A 3 -42.52 43.80 10.39
N ARG A 4 -43.21 42.65 10.39
CA ARG A 4 -42.58 41.34 10.62
C ARG A 4 -41.66 41.02 9.44
N LEU A 5 -40.37 40.85 9.71
CA LEU A 5 -39.43 40.21 8.78
C LEU A 5 -39.73 38.71 8.78
N GLN A 6 -40.06 38.15 7.62
CA GLN A 6 -40.17 36.70 7.44
C GLN A 6 -38.75 36.12 7.31
N PRO A 7 -38.46 34.96 7.94
CA PRO A 7 -37.19 34.28 7.73
C PRO A 7 -37.12 33.69 6.32
N GLU A 8 -36.06 34.04 5.62
CA GLU A 8 -35.69 33.47 4.32
C GLU A 8 -35.43 31.96 4.47
N PRO A 9 -35.98 31.09 3.60
CA PRO A 9 -35.64 29.69 3.62
C PRO A 9 -34.20 29.51 3.10
N LEU A 10 -33.33 28.96 3.95
CA LEU A 10 -32.00 28.49 3.56
C LEU A 10 -32.14 27.38 2.50
N ARG A 11 -32.18 27.77 1.23
CA ARG A 11 -32.09 26.84 0.10
C ARG A 11 -30.64 26.41 -0.09
N ARG A 12 -30.18 25.49 0.77
CA ARG A 12 -29.07 24.60 0.40
C ARG A 12 -29.57 23.66 -0.69
N THR A 13 -29.24 23.98 -1.94
CA THR A 13 -29.27 23.00 -3.02
C THR A 13 -27.88 22.95 -3.64
N SER A 14 -26.91 22.42 -2.88
CA SER A 14 -25.76 21.81 -3.52
C SER A 14 -26.27 20.54 -4.19
N VAL A 15 -26.45 20.61 -5.51
CA VAL A 15 -26.71 19.45 -6.34
C VAL A 15 -25.53 18.49 -6.12
N SER A 16 -25.75 17.44 -5.32
CA SER A 16 -24.86 16.28 -5.31
C SER A 16 -24.85 15.75 -6.73
N SER A 17 -23.69 15.78 -7.40
CA SER A 17 -23.54 15.10 -8.68
C SER A 17 -23.85 13.62 -8.45
N LEU A 18 -24.95 13.14 -9.05
CA LEU A 18 -25.38 11.73 -8.98
C LEU A 18 -24.37 10.75 -9.63
N SER A 19 -23.32 11.25 -10.27
CA SER A 19 -22.25 10.45 -10.87
C SER A 19 -21.05 10.29 -9.92
N ALA A 20 -20.42 9.11 -10.00
CA ALA A 20 -19.13 8.91 -9.37
C ALA A 20 -18.04 9.71 -10.10
N ALA A 21 -17.12 10.31 -9.35
CA ALA A 21 -15.90 10.92 -9.88
C ALA A 21 -14.77 9.88 -9.92
N VAL A 22 -13.99 9.87 -10.99
CA VAL A 22 -12.90 8.91 -11.20
C VAL A 22 -11.60 9.66 -11.45
N ARG A 23 -10.57 9.34 -10.66
CA ARG A 23 -9.23 9.91 -10.79
C ARG A 23 -8.21 8.78 -11.02
N ARG A 24 -7.31 8.98 -11.98
CA ARG A 24 -6.23 8.04 -12.31
C ARG A 24 -4.91 8.78 -12.26
N PHE A 25 -3.95 8.24 -11.54
CA PHE A 25 -2.64 8.86 -11.35
C PHE A 25 -1.61 7.80 -10.92
N THR A 26 -0.36 8.21 -10.81
CA THR A 26 0.72 7.38 -10.28
C THR A 26 1.29 8.00 -9.03
N GLU A 27 1.72 7.16 -8.09
CA GLU A 27 2.46 7.61 -6.90
C GLU A 27 3.70 6.75 -6.65
N PRO A 28 4.74 7.31 -6.01
CA PRO A 28 5.84 6.56 -5.42
C PRO A 28 5.34 5.44 -4.51
N PHE A 29 5.93 4.26 -4.60
CA PHE A 29 5.64 3.12 -3.74
C PHE A 29 6.92 2.57 -3.11
N PHE A 30 6.85 2.38 -1.80
CA PHE A 30 7.90 1.76 -1.02
C PHE A 30 7.25 0.90 0.06
N ASP A 31 7.79 -0.30 0.28
CA ASP A 31 7.34 -1.19 1.36
C ASP A 31 8.46 -2.15 1.76
N ILE A 32 8.36 -2.72 2.95
CA ILE A 32 9.31 -3.69 3.50
C ILE A 32 8.52 -4.90 3.99
N VAL A 33 8.85 -6.06 3.45
CA VAL A 33 8.28 -7.35 3.88
C VAL A 33 9.29 -8.05 4.76
N VAL A 34 8.95 -8.34 6.01
CA VAL A 34 9.84 -9.03 6.96
C VAL A 34 9.34 -10.45 7.24
N ASP A 35 10.18 -11.45 7.00
CA ASP A 35 9.99 -12.85 7.41
C ASP A 35 10.99 -13.16 8.53
N ALA A 36 10.66 -12.70 9.73
CA ALA A 36 11.51 -12.84 10.92
C ALA A 36 11.89 -14.31 11.23
N PRO A 37 10.98 -15.31 11.13
CA PRO A 37 11.35 -16.71 11.34
C PRO A 37 12.47 -17.23 10.44
N ARG A 38 12.69 -16.61 9.27
CA ARG A 38 13.77 -16.98 8.33
C ARG A 38 14.93 -15.99 8.32
N ASN A 39 14.87 -14.94 9.13
CA ASN A 39 15.80 -13.80 9.06
C ASN A 39 15.93 -13.26 7.63
N LEU A 40 14.80 -13.07 6.94
CA LEU A 40 14.76 -12.47 5.61
C LEU A 40 13.92 -11.19 5.60
N ALA A 41 14.33 -10.23 4.78
CA ALA A 41 13.49 -9.09 4.41
C ALA A 41 13.48 -8.90 2.90
N ALA A 42 12.38 -8.35 2.37
CA ALA A 42 12.28 -7.88 1.01
C ALA A 42 11.98 -6.38 0.99
N VAL A 43 12.91 -5.58 0.46
CA VAL A 43 12.68 -4.17 0.17
C VAL A 43 11.99 -4.06 -1.18
N VAL A 44 10.85 -3.39 -1.21
CA VAL A 44 9.98 -3.29 -2.38
C VAL A 44 9.85 -1.84 -2.82
N GLY A 45 10.03 -1.59 -4.11
CA GLY A 45 9.86 -0.27 -4.71
C GLY A 45 11.07 0.65 -4.62
N LEU A 46 12.20 0.15 -4.10
CA LEU A 46 13.49 0.82 -4.08
C LEU A 46 14.58 -0.14 -4.60
N GLY A 47 15.49 0.37 -5.44
CA GLY A 47 16.66 -0.39 -5.91
C GLY A 47 17.71 -0.53 -4.81
N HIS A 48 18.50 -1.61 -4.85
CA HIS A 48 19.63 -1.78 -3.93
C HIS A 48 20.65 -0.63 -4.06
N ASP A 49 20.93 -0.22 -5.30
CA ASP A 49 21.78 0.92 -5.67
C ASP A 49 21.29 2.27 -5.12
N GLN A 50 20.03 2.36 -4.74
CA GLN A 50 19.41 3.57 -4.18
C GLN A 50 19.25 3.52 -2.66
N LEU A 51 19.51 2.37 -2.02
CA LEU A 51 19.30 2.20 -0.59
C LEU A 51 20.23 3.08 0.24
N ALA A 52 21.49 3.22 -0.18
CA ALA A 52 22.46 4.10 0.47
C ALA A 52 21.99 5.56 0.46
N GLY A 53 21.56 6.08 -0.69
CA GLY A 53 21.01 7.43 -0.80
C GLY A 53 19.75 7.64 0.05
N PHE A 54 18.84 6.65 0.05
CA PHE A 54 17.64 6.69 0.91
C PHE A 54 18.02 6.81 2.39
N CYS A 55 18.99 6.01 2.85
CA CYS A 55 19.48 6.02 4.22
C CYS A 55 20.26 7.30 4.58
N ALA A 56 20.89 7.95 3.61
CA ALA A 56 21.53 9.25 3.78
C ALA A 56 20.55 10.44 3.74
N GLY A 57 19.24 10.19 3.52
CA GLY A 57 18.23 11.23 3.39
C GLY A 57 18.25 11.95 2.05
N GLU A 58 18.90 11.36 1.04
CA GLU A 58 18.94 11.90 -0.32
C GLU A 58 17.62 11.67 -1.07
N ALA A 59 17.39 12.49 -2.10
CA ALA A 59 16.27 12.29 -2.99
C ALA A 59 16.48 11.03 -3.85
N VAL A 60 15.70 9.98 -3.58
CA VAL A 60 15.71 8.74 -4.35
C VAL A 60 14.44 8.56 -5.19
N ALA A 61 14.57 7.86 -6.31
CA ALA A 61 13.43 7.53 -7.16
C ALA A 61 12.83 6.17 -6.76
N PHE A 62 11.71 6.20 -6.07
CA PHE A 62 10.90 5.01 -5.83
C PHE A 62 10.14 4.58 -7.09
N ASP A 63 9.80 3.30 -7.15
CA ASP A 63 8.95 2.78 -8.20
C ASP A 63 7.56 3.40 -8.14
N GLN A 64 7.02 3.73 -9.31
CA GLN A 64 5.68 4.28 -9.43
C GLN A 64 4.64 3.15 -9.52
N VAL A 65 3.52 3.32 -8.84
CA VAL A 65 2.35 2.43 -8.94
C VAL A 65 1.15 3.20 -9.46
N ASN A 66 0.26 2.52 -10.17
CA ASN A 66 -0.95 3.12 -10.70
C ASN A 66 -2.05 3.10 -9.64
N ILE A 67 -2.71 4.24 -9.47
CA ILE A 67 -3.82 4.42 -8.55
C ILE A 67 -5.08 4.77 -9.34
N LEU A 68 -6.16 4.06 -9.03
CA LEU A 68 -7.53 4.38 -9.43
C LEU A 68 -8.31 4.75 -8.18
N GLU A 69 -8.71 6.00 -8.11
CA GLU A 69 -9.56 6.54 -7.06
C GLU A 69 -10.96 6.79 -7.62
N VAL A 70 -11.98 6.36 -6.88
CA VAL A 70 -13.39 6.53 -7.24
C VAL A 70 -14.12 7.14 -6.07
N THR A 71 -14.51 8.40 -6.19
CA THR A 71 -15.39 9.08 -5.25
C THR A 71 -16.83 8.79 -5.64
N ARG A 72 -17.58 8.09 -4.80
CA ARG A 72 -18.99 7.73 -5.05
C ARG A 72 -19.92 8.91 -4.72
N PRO A 73 -21.17 8.92 -5.21
CA PRO A 73 -22.14 9.97 -4.88
C PRO A 73 -22.42 10.12 -3.38
N ASP A 74 -22.21 9.05 -2.61
CA ASP A 74 -22.34 9.04 -1.14
C ASP A 74 -21.11 9.62 -0.39
N GLY A 75 -20.11 10.11 -1.13
CA GLY A 75 -18.89 10.70 -0.59
C GLY A 75 -17.77 9.73 -0.24
N SER A 76 -17.99 8.40 -0.26
CA SER A 76 -16.87 7.47 -0.08
C SER A 76 -15.86 7.54 -1.19
N VAL A 77 -14.63 7.18 -0.83
CA VAL A 77 -13.53 7.03 -1.77
C VAL A 77 -13.07 5.58 -1.79
N LYS A 78 -13.22 4.92 -2.94
CA LYS A 78 -12.59 3.62 -3.21
C LYS A 78 -11.24 3.85 -3.87
N ILE A 79 -10.21 3.18 -3.37
CA ILE A 79 -8.89 3.15 -3.99
C ILE A 79 -8.57 1.75 -4.50
N THR A 80 -7.98 1.67 -5.67
CA THR A 80 -7.34 0.46 -6.20
C THR A 80 -5.94 0.82 -6.66
N VAL A 81 -4.93 0.14 -6.12
CA VAL A 81 -3.53 0.32 -6.51
C VAL A 81 -3.06 -0.91 -7.26
N ARG A 82 -2.31 -0.72 -8.35
CA ARG A 82 -1.68 -1.80 -9.13
C ARG A 82 -0.29 -1.39 -9.57
N GLY A 83 0.65 -2.32 -9.49
CA GLY A 83 2.00 -2.06 -9.95
C GLY A 83 2.85 -3.32 -10.08
N LYS A 84 4.06 -3.12 -10.59
CA LYS A 84 5.10 -4.15 -10.64
C LYS A 84 6.39 -3.64 -10.01
N PRO A 85 6.41 -3.26 -8.72
CA PRO A 85 7.61 -2.71 -8.11
C PRO A 85 8.78 -3.72 -8.11
N ARG A 86 10.00 -3.19 -8.09
CA ARG A 86 11.25 -3.91 -7.79
C ARG A 86 11.13 -4.55 -6.41
N ALA A 87 11.72 -5.73 -6.25
CA ALA A 87 11.80 -6.42 -4.97
C ALA A 87 13.21 -6.98 -4.79
N THR A 88 13.86 -6.61 -3.69
CA THR A 88 15.21 -7.04 -3.35
C THR A 88 15.19 -7.76 -2.01
N VAL A 89 15.68 -9.00 -1.99
CA VAL A 89 15.71 -9.85 -0.79
C VAL A 89 17.07 -9.76 -0.12
N TYR A 90 17.06 -9.58 1.19
CA TYR A 90 18.24 -9.52 2.05
C TYR A 90 18.13 -10.54 3.18
N SER A 91 19.28 -10.98 3.68
CA SER A 91 19.38 -11.54 5.01
C SER A 91 19.29 -10.40 6.02
N ILE A 92 18.54 -10.60 7.10
CA ILE A 92 18.47 -9.67 8.24
C ILE A 92 19.02 -10.31 9.53
N ALA A 93 19.78 -11.39 9.40
CA ALA A 93 20.42 -12.02 10.56
C ALA A 93 21.44 -11.06 11.19
N GLY A 94 21.18 -10.63 12.43
CA GLY A 94 22.04 -9.66 13.13
C GLY A 94 21.84 -8.21 12.70
N VAL A 95 20.83 -7.92 11.88
CA VAL A 95 20.49 -6.56 11.44
C VAL A 95 19.47 -5.93 12.39
N SER A 96 19.74 -4.71 12.85
CA SER A 96 18.84 -3.97 13.75
C SER A 96 18.08 -2.82 13.08
N ASP A 97 18.64 -2.28 12.00
CA ASP A 97 18.06 -1.21 11.18
C ASP A 97 18.09 -1.60 9.70
N LEU A 98 17.06 -1.21 8.95
CA LEU A 98 17.01 -1.31 7.49
C LEU A 98 18.29 -0.77 6.84
N CYS A 99 18.84 0.32 7.37
CA CYS A 99 19.98 0.99 6.77
C CYS A 99 21.31 0.23 6.94
N GLU A 100 21.40 -0.77 7.81
CA GLU A 100 22.56 -1.69 7.86
C GLU A 100 22.61 -2.61 6.63
N LEU A 101 21.51 -2.75 5.88
CA LEU A 101 21.47 -3.54 4.65
C LEU A 101 22.29 -2.94 3.51
N ILE A 102 22.74 -1.69 3.61
CA ILE A 102 23.64 -1.08 2.62
C ILE A 102 24.98 -1.83 2.55
N GLU A 103 25.42 -2.41 3.67
CA GLU A 103 26.65 -3.20 3.77
C GLU A 103 26.45 -4.67 3.36
N SER A 104 25.20 -5.07 3.10
CA SER A 104 24.83 -6.44 2.75
C SER A 104 24.58 -6.59 1.26
N ALA A 105 25.24 -7.56 0.63
CA ALA A 105 24.90 -7.95 -0.73
C ALA A 105 23.48 -8.54 -0.78
N PRO A 106 22.64 -8.14 -1.77
CA PRO A 106 21.30 -8.70 -1.90
C PRO A 106 21.37 -10.19 -2.28
N LEU A 107 20.55 -11.01 -1.63
CA LEU A 107 20.42 -12.43 -1.96
C LEU A 107 19.78 -12.64 -3.33
N ALA A 108 18.78 -11.81 -3.66
CA ALA A 108 18.04 -11.88 -4.89
C ALA A 108 17.40 -10.53 -5.24
N THR A 109 17.27 -10.24 -6.54
CA THR A 109 16.55 -9.07 -7.04
C THR A 109 15.51 -9.49 -8.08
N GLY A 110 14.49 -8.67 -8.30
CA GLY A 110 13.45 -8.95 -9.27
C GLY A 110 12.30 -7.97 -9.19
N ARG A 111 11.11 -8.41 -9.58
CA ARG A 111 9.87 -7.62 -9.49
C ARG A 111 8.77 -8.42 -8.80
N ALA A 112 7.87 -7.71 -8.12
CA ALA A 112 6.67 -8.28 -7.53
C ALA A 112 5.43 -7.67 -8.17
N ASN A 113 4.38 -8.47 -8.39
CA ASN A 113 3.07 -7.95 -8.78
C ASN A 113 2.36 -7.45 -7.52
N LEU A 114 1.96 -6.19 -7.53
CA LEU A 114 1.24 -5.54 -6.44
C LEU A 114 -0.22 -5.29 -6.85
N SER A 115 -1.13 -5.65 -5.96
CA SER A 115 -2.50 -5.14 -5.94
C SER A 115 -2.92 -4.75 -4.52
N ARG A 116 -3.49 -3.55 -4.37
CA ARG A 116 -4.11 -3.10 -3.12
C ARG A 116 -5.51 -2.58 -3.41
N THR A 117 -6.42 -2.75 -2.48
CA THR A 117 -7.77 -2.18 -2.56
C THR A 117 -8.16 -1.64 -1.21
N ASP A 118 -8.84 -0.51 -1.22
CA ASP A 118 -9.55 0.07 -0.07
C ASP A 118 -10.93 0.48 -0.59
N ASN A 119 -12.01 -0.03 -0.01
CA ASN A 119 -13.36 0.28 -0.49
C ASN A 119 -13.93 1.56 0.12
N ASP A 120 -13.26 2.15 1.11
CA ASP A 120 -13.64 3.38 1.81
C ASP A 120 -12.48 4.01 2.59
N LEU A 121 -11.58 4.69 1.86
CA LEU A 121 -10.29 5.21 2.36
C LEU A 121 -10.42 6.07 3.62
N PHE A 122 -11.44 6.92 3.69
CA PHE A 122 -11.65 7.85 4.79
C PHE A 122 -12.52 7.29 5.91
N VAL A 123 -12.85 5.99 5.86
CA VAL A 123 -13.74 5.31 6.81
C VAL A 123 -14.98 6.16 7.07
N SER A 124 -15.82 6.29 6.05
CA SER A 124 -17.13 6.90 6.29
C SER A 124 -17.90 5.97 7.25
N PHE A 125 -18.10 6.44 8.48
CA PHE A 125 -18.75 5.70 9.59
C PHE A 125 -20.20 5.27 9.31
N ASN A 126 -20.68 5.43 8.07
CA ASN A 126 -21.95 4.91 7.58
C ASN A 126 -21.83 3.49 6.97
N ARG A 127 -20.62 2.95 6.79
CA ARG A 127 -20.38 1.63 6.18
C ARG A 127 -19.24 0.86 6.84
N THR A 128 -19.12 -0.40 6.43
CA THR A 128 -17.96 -1.25 6.73
C THR A 128 -16.84 -0.93 5.74
N ASN A 129 -15.64 -0.59 6.22
CA ASN A 129 -14.44 -0.50 5.37
C ASN A 129 -13.82 -1.91 5.22
N SER A 130 -13.34 -2.25 4.05
CA SER A 130 -12.52 -3.41 3.75
C SER A 130 -11.37 -3.00 2.87
N PHE A 131 -10.16 -3.20 3.38
CA PHE A 131 -8.93 -2.92 2.67
C PHE A 131 -7.97 -4.11 2.74
N GLY A 132 -7.02 -4.16 1.82
CA GLY A 132 -6.06 -5.24 1.76
C GLY A 132 -5.04 -5.06 0.66
N MET A 133 -3.97 -5.83 0.77
CA MET A 133 -2.89 -5.86 -0.19
C MET A 133 -2.56 -7.32 -0.55
N ASN A 134 -2.14 -7.52 -1.79
CA ASN A 134 -1.58 -8.75 -2.30
C ASN A 134 -0.35 -8.40 -3.14
N LEU A 135 0.80 -8.81 -2.66
CA LEU A 135 2.10 -8.67 -3.30
C LEU A 135 2.69 -10.06 -3.49
N VAL A 136 3.09 -10.38 -4.71
CA VAL A 136 3.72 -11.67 -5.05
C VAL A 136 4.84 -11.45 -6.05
N GLY A 137 6.06 -11.84 -5.69
CA GLY A 137 7.23 -11.76 -6.56
C GLY A 137 8.10 -13.01 -6.47
N THR A 138 8.92 -13.21 -7.50
CA THR A 138 9.88 -14.32 -7.55
C THR A 138 11.28 -13.81 -7.88
N PRO A 139 11.92 -13.00 -7.00
CA PRO A 139 13.27 -12.50 -7.22
C PRO A 139 14.30 -13.64 -7.29
N SER A 140 15.38 -13.42 -8.03
CA SER A 140 16.48 -14.36 -8.21
C SER A 140 17.84 -13.66 -8.16
N GLY A 141 18.88 -14.35 -7.71
CA GLY A 141 20.25 -13.82 -7.66
C GLY A 141 21.26 -14.84 -7.14
N GLY A 142 22.40 -14.36 -6.65
CA GLY A 142 23.48 -15.20 -6.13
C GLY A 142 23.08 -16.06 -4.91
N GLY A 143 22.09 -15.61 -4.13
CA GLY A 143 21.51 -16.37 -3.02
C GLY A 143 20.39 -17.35 -3.43
N GLY A 144 20.12 -17.50 -4.72
CA GLY A 144 19.09 -18.39 -5.26
C GLY A 144 17.79 -17.68 -5.66
N ARG A 145 16.71 -18.43 -5.75
CA ARG A 145 15.36 -17.95 -6.10
C ARG A 145 14.50 -17.90 -4.85
N PHE A 146 13.73 -16.83 -4.69
CA PHE A 146 12.82 -16.67 -3.55
C PHE A 146 11.42 -16.37 -4.03
N LYS A 147 10.40 -16.83 -3.31
CA LYS A 147 9.02 -16.38 -3.43
C LYS A 147 8.74 -15.39 -2.31
N VAL A 148 8.51 -14.13 -2.67
CA VAL A 148 8.08 -13.07 -1.75
C VAL A 148 6.56 -12.97 -1.81
N ARG A 149 5.90 -13.05 -0.67
CA ARG A 149 4.45 -12.95 -0.55
C ARG A 149 4.06 -12.11 0.65
N LEU A 150 3.22 -11.11 0.39
CA LEU A 150 2.52 -10.34 1.40
C LEU A 150 1.06 -10.27 1.00
N ARG A 151 0.17 -10.92 1.76
CA ARG A 151 -1.26 -10.87 1.54
C ARG A 151 -1.95 -10.60 2.86
N PHE A 152 -2.68 -9.50 2.94
CA PHE A 152 -3.58 -9.27 4.06
C PHE A 152 -4.92 -8.70 3.60
N ARG A 153 -5.92 -8.91 4.44
CA ARG A 153 -7.25 -8.30 4.29
C ARG A 153 -7.79 -7.96 5.66
N ILE A 154 -8.17 -6.69 5.84
CA ILE A 154 -8.72 -6.16 7.07
C ILE A 154 -10.12 -5.60 6.76
N THR A 155 -11.03 -5.80 7.69
CA THR A 155 -12.37 -5.22 7.67
C THR A 155 -12.58 -4.38 8.92
N ILE A 156 -12.95 -3.11 8.77
CA ILE A 156 -13.41 -2.24 9.84
C ILE A 156 -14.93 -2.31 9.87
N GLN A 157 -15.48 -2.88 10.93
CA GLN A 157 -16.92 -2.98 11.17
C GLN A 157 -17.51 -1.60 11.50
N ARG A 158 -18.83 -1.45 11.39
CA ARG A 158 -19.53 -0.18 11.71
C ARG A 158 -19.35 0.28 13.16
N ASN A 159 -19.11 -0.65 14.08
CA ASN A 159 -18.81 -0.37 15.49
C ASN A 159 -17.34 0.03 15.72
N GLY A 160 -16.54 0.19 14.65
CA GLY A 160 -15.11 0.52 14.73
C GLY A 160 -14.19 -0.68 14.92
N ASN A 161 -14.72 -1.89 15.12
CA ASN A 161 -13.87 -3.07 15.36
C ASN A 161 -13.13 -3.50 14.10
N PHE A 162 -11.85 -3.83 14.26
CA PHE A 162 -11.00 -4.37 13.22
C PHE A 162 -11.07 -5.90 13.21
N VAL A 163 -11.23 -6.47 12.02
CA VAL A 163 -11.20 -7.92 11.81
C VAL A 163 -10.18 -8.23 10.74
N VAL A 164 -9.08 -8.88 11.12
CA VAL A 164 -8.11 -9.46 10.19
C VAL A 164 -8.72 -10.73 9.61
N ARG A 165 -8.91 -10.76 8.28
CA ARG A 165 -9.53 -11.89 7.56
C ARG A 165 -8.50 -12.82 6.96
N THR A 166 -7.34 -12.30 6.62
CA THR A 166 -6.24 -13.04 6.02
C THR A 166 -4.97 -12.30 6.35
N GLU A 167 -3.93 -13.04 6.69
CA GLU A 167 -2.56 -12.56 6.83
C GLU A 167 -1.63 -13.69 6.39
N ASP A 168 -0.77 -13.40 5.42
CA ASP A 168 0.23 -14.32 4.89
C ASP A 168 1.42 -13.48 4.45
N VAL A 169 2.43 -13.47 5.32
CA VAL A 169 3.71 -12.83 5.09
C VAL A 169 4.76 -13.93 5.04
N SER A 170 5.42 -14.10 3.89
CA SER A 170 6.52 -15.06 3.79
C SER A 170 7.49 -14.75 2.67
N ILE A 171 8.76 -15.09 2.91
CA ILE A 171 9.85 -15.08 1.95
C ILE A 171 10.44 -16.49 1.96
N ARG A 172 10.19 -17.27 0.91
CA ARG A 172 10.56 -18.69 0.87
C ARG A 172 11.58 -18.96 -0.23
N PRO A 173 12.72 -19.61 0.06
CA PRO A 173 13.56 -20.17 -0.99
C PRO A 173 12.75 -21.11 -1.87
N LEU A 174 13.01 -21.09 -3.18
CA LEU A 174 12.47 -22.03 -4.14
C LEU A 174 13.57 -23.02 -4.52
N ALA A 175 13.22 -24.31 -4.59
CA ALA A 175 14.10 -25.31 -5.16
C ALA A 175 14.44 -24.93 -6.61
N HIS A 176 15.69 -25.22 -7.00
CA HIS A 176 16.22 -24.95 -8.34
C HIS A 176 15.42 -25.66 -9.42
#